data_AF-A0A349UKB3-F1
#
_entry.id   AF-A0A349UKB3-F1
#
_cell.length_a   1.000
_cell.length_b   1.000
_cell.length_c   1.000
_cell.angle_alpha   90.00
_cell.angle_beta   90.00
_cell.angle_gamma   90.00
#
_symmetry.space_group_name_H-M   'P 1'
#
loop_
_entity.id
_entity.type
_entity.pdbx_description
1 polymer ?
#
loop_
_entity_poly.entity_id
_entity_poly.type
_entity_poly.pdbx_seq_one_letter_code
_entity_poly.pdbx_strand_id
1 'polypeptide(L)'
;LRRPALRVVGSLAVVLLAGWFSAAVVTNRFYFAERTPNRFAFGLSRLNLPVGPVEWLNGRLPHQDLGRHGRAENVWVDFTDSSNFYFLRAEGGNATDVPILTNTWAYPPDVMRNVLEINRAQTPFGPAAERYNIHIVMLRVDFASIGLARKLLSDADWRLIYLEGLHTVFVRRELAEVRRLPAVTPESLATPGAMAAYIARLREIDPVPAHTMYAAGWTLSALGWHSQAIELLHEATTLDAAFFEAWLEKGACYANRALARRSRDDLRQALACFTRAAELRPRDRRAAELRDRAQRDLAAW
;
A
#
# COMPACT_ATOMS: atom_id res chain seq x y z
N LEU A 1 -17.79 43.15 28.32
CA LEU A 1 -17.58 43.38 26.87
C LEU A 1 -18.93 43.62 26.19
N ARG A 2 -19.11 44.72 25.45
CA ARG A 2 -20.37 45.02 24.73
C ARG A 2 -20.63 43.93 23.68
N ARG A 3 -21.87 43.43 23.56
CA ARG A 3 -22.30 42.40 22.60
C ARG A 3 -21.67 42.48 21.18
N PRO A 4 -21.53 43.67 20.54
CA PRO A 4 -20.85 43.77 19.24
C PRO A 4 -19.36 43.41 19.26
N ALA A 5 -18.61 43.77 20.32
CA ALA A 5 -17.20 43.38 20.44
C ALA A 5 -17.05 41.87 20.60
N LEU A 6 -17.98 41.22 21.32
CA LEU A 6 -18.01 39.76 21.45
C LEU A 6 -18.25 39.05 20.11
N ARG A 7 -19.10 39.64 19.25
CA ARG A 7 -19.36 39.12 17.89
C ARG A 7 -18.14 39.25 17.00
N VAL A 8 -17.44 40.38 17.02
CA VAL A 8 -16.21 40.58 16.23
C VAL A 8 -15.13 39.59 16.66
N VAL A 9 -14.92 39.42 17.97
CA VAL A 9 -13.95 38.44 18.50
C VAL A 9 -14.35 37.01 18.11
N GLY A 10 -15.64 36.66 18.21
CA GLY A 10 -16.14 35.35 17.78
C GLY A 10 -15.93 35.10 16.29
N SER A 11 -16.24 36.06 15.43
CA SER A 11 -16.02 35.93 13.98
C SER A 11 -14.54 35.79 13.63
N LEU A 12 -13.66 36.56 14.28
CA LEU A 12 -12.20 36.44 14.10
C LEU A 12 -11.70 35.06 14.54
N ALA A 13 -12.18 34.54 15.67
CA ALA A 13 -11.83 33.21 16.13
C ALA A 13 -12.25 32.11 15.13
N VAL A 14 -13.46 32.21 14.55
CA VAL A 14 -13.92 31.27 13.52
C VAL A 14 -13.05 31.33 12.26
N VAL A 15 -12.69 32.52 11.78
CA VAL A 15 -11.82 32.67 10.60
C VAL A 15 -10.43 32.09 10.87
N LEU A 16 -9.86 32.36 12.04
CA LEU A 16 -8.55 31.82 12.43
C LEU A 16 -8.58 30.30 12.55
N LEU A 17 -9.64 29.73 13.16
CA LEU A 17 -9.83 28.28 13.26
C LEU A 17 -10.02 27.64 11.88
N ALA A 18 -10.80 28.25 10.99
CA ALA A 18 -11.01 27.77 9.62
C ALA A 18 -9.70 27.81 8.80
N GLY A 19 -8.91 28.89 8.94
CA GLY A 19 -7.60 29.01 8.32
C GLY A 19 -6.61 27.97 8.83
N TRP A 20 -6.54 27.77 10.16
CA TRP A 20 -5.72 26.74 10.78
C TRP A 20 -6.13 25.33 10.34
N PHE A 21 -7.43 25.02 10.35
CA PHE A 21 -7.96 23.71 9.95
C PHE A 21 -7.71 23.44 8.46
N SER A 22 -7.94 24.43 7.59
CA SER A 22 -7.67 24.31 6.16
C SER A 22 -6.18 24.08 5.90
N ALA A 23 -5.30 24.83 6.57
CA ALA A 23 -3.87 24.58 6.50
C ALA A 23 -3.51 23.19 7.00
N ALA A 24 -4.09 22.71 8.10
CA ALA A 24 -3.85 21.37 8.63
C ALA A 24 -4.34 20.26 7.67
N VAL A 25 -5.46 20.44 6.99
CA VAL A 25 -5.99 19.51 5.97
C VAL A 25 -5.10 19.50 4.72
N VAL A 26 -4.77 20.68 4.16
CA VAL A 26 -3.96 20.81 2.93
C VAL A 26 -2.52 20.34 3.16
N THR A 27 -1.95 20.61 4.33
CA THR A 27 -0.62 20.11 4.71
C THR A 27 -0.64 18.68 5.26
N ASN A 28 -1.81 18.03 5.26
CA ASN A 28 -2.05 16.68 5.79
C ASN A 28 -1.76 16.49 7.30
N ARG A 29 -1.43 17.55 8.05
CA ARG A 29 -1.24 17.51 9.51
C ARG A 29 -2.50 17.10 10.27
N PHE A 30 -3.68 17.40 9.72
CA PHE A 30 -4.95 16.98 10.30
C PHE A 30 -5.04 15.44 10.41
N TYR A 31 -4.77 14.73 9.30
CA TYR A 31 -4.81 13.26 9.27
C TYR A 31 -3.69 12.60 10.08
N PHE A 32 -2.62 13.34 10.39
CA PHE A 32 -1.54 12.85 11.24
C PHE A 32 -1.98 12.68 12.70
N ALA A 33 -2.77 13.63 13.22
CA ALA A 33 -3.29 13.55 14.59
C ALA A 33 -4.23 12.35 14.77
N GLU A 34 -4.93 11.96 13.70
CA GLU A 34 -5.91 10.86 13.70
C GLU A 34 -5.29 9.48 13.43
N ARG A 35 -4.01 9.42 13.01
CA ARG A 35 -3.28 8.18 12.66
C ARG A 35 -4.02 7.30 11.64
N THR A 36 -4.83 7.89 10.77
CA THR A 36 -5.61 7.15 9.76
C THR A 36 -4.88 7.10 8.42
N PRO A 37 -4.67 5.91 7.84
CA PRO A 37 -4.02 5.79 6.55
C PRO A 37 -4.87 6.34 5.40
N ASN A 38 -6.19 6.26 5.50
CA ASN A 38 -7.12 6.78 4.51
C ASN A 38 -7.39 8.27 4.75
N ARG A 39 -6.97 9.12 3.81
CA ARG A 39 -7.20 10.58 3.88
C ARG A 39 -8.33 10.94 2.92
N PHE A 40 -9.45 11.42 3.44
CA PHE A 40 -10.60 11.90 2.66
C PHE A 40 -10.62 13.44 2.64
N ALA A 41 -10.98 14.06 1.50
CA ALA A 41 -11.05 15.51 1.20
C ALA A 41 -9.85 16.07 0.41
N PHE A 42 -9.58 17.39 0.49
CA PHE A 42 -8.64 18.12 -0.39
C PHE A 42 -7.14 17.77 -0.21
N GLY A 43 -6.80 16.82 0.65
CA GLY A 43 -5.44 16.33 0.87
C GLY A 43 -5.14 15.13 -0.03
N LEU A 44 -4.55 15.38 -1.20
CA LEU A 44 -4.05 14.34 -2.10
C LEU A 44 -3.11 13.40 -1.32
N SER A 45 -3.49 12.14 -1.15
CA SER A 45 -2.60 11.11 -0.62
C SER A 45 -2.18 10.19 -1.76
N ARG A 46 -1.00 10.44 -2.34
CA ARG A 46 -0.42 9.57 -3.37
C ARG A 46 -0.04 8.19 -2.83
N LEU A 47 -0.18 7.97 -1.53
CA LEU A 47 -0.09 6.66 -0.90
C LEU A 47 -1.36 5.82 -1.09
N ASN A 48 -2.54 6.47 -1.14
CA ASN A 48 -3.82 5.80 -1.36
C ASN A 48 -4.26 5.82 -2.81
N LEU A 49 -3.84 6.86 -3.54
CA LEU A 49 -4.11 6.98 -4.97
C LEU A 49 -2.97 6.30 -5.74
N PRO A 50 -3.28 5.49 -6.76
CA PRO A 50 -2.28 4.79 -7.56
C PRO A 50 -1.57 5.72 -8.56
N VAL A 51 -1.02 6.85 -8.10
CA VAL A 51 -0.41 7.87 -8.98
C VAL A 51 0.83 7.33 -9.67
N GLY A 52 1.83 6.89 -8.90
CA GLY A 52 3.06 6.33 -9.44
C GLY A 52 2.87 5.10 -10.35
N PRO A 53 2.06 4.07 -9.98
CA PRO A 53 1.85 2.94 -10.88
C PRO A 53 1.12 3.33 -12.17
N VAL A 54 0.18 4.29 -12.14
CA VAL A 54 -0.49 4.76 -13.37
C VAL A 54 0.46 5.59 -14.24
N GLU A 55 1.24 6.52 -13.67
CA GLU A 55 2.28 7.25 -14.41
C GLU A 55 3.30 6.28 -15.03
N TRP A 56 3.70 5.26 -14.28
CA TRP A 56 4.61 4.23 -14.75
C TRP A 56 4.01 3.42 -15.90
N LEU A 57 2.74 2.99 -15.79
CA LEU A 57 2.04 2.26 -16.86
C LEU A 57 1.94 3.14 -18.12
N ASN A 58 1.52 4.39 -17.98
CA ASN A 58 1.37 5.33 -19.09
C ASN A 58 2.70 5.62 -19.81
N GLY A 59 3.81 5.69 -19.07
CA GLY A 59 5.13 5.96 -19.65
C GLY A 59 5.81 4.75 -20.29
N ARG A 60 5.35 3.52 -20.02
CA ARG A 60 6.06 2.28 -20.39
C ARG A 60 5.27 1.34 -21.30
N LEU A 61 3.94 1.41 -21.25
CA LEU A 61 3.08 0.61 -22.09
C LEU A 61 2.74 1.40 -23.36
N PRO A 62 3.06 0.89 -24.56
CA PRO A 62 2.61 1.53 -25.79
C PRO A 62 1.08 1.46 -25.83
N HIS A 63 0.41 2.58 -25.54
CA HIS A 63 -1.05 2.69 -25.53
C HIS A 63 -1.75 2.29 -26.85
N GLN A 64 -0.99 2.02 -27.91
CA GLN A 64 -1.49 1.86 -29.26
C GLN A 64 -1.55 0.42 -29.78
N ASP A 65 -0.93 -0.58 -29.14
CA ASP A 65 -0.79 -1.90 -29.79
C ASP A 65 -0.80 -3.11 -28.85
N LEU A 66 -1.26 -2.94 -27.62
CA LEU A 66 -1.27 -4.03 -26.67
C LEU A 66 -2.53 -4.88 -26.84
N GLY A 67 -2.52 -5.69 -27.90
CA GLY A 67 -3.36 -6.88 -28.01
C GLY A 67 -3.06 -7.65 -29.28
N ARG A 68 -2.97 -8.97 -29.15
CA ARG A 68 -3.23 -9.85 -30.30
C ARG A 68 -4.62 -9.48 -30.83
N HIS A 69 -4.69 -9.02 -32.08
CA HIS A 69 -5.92 -8.68 -32.82
C HIS A 69 -6.49 -7.25 -32.67
N GLY A 70 -5.71 -6.25 -32.21
CA GLY A 70 -6.17 -4.85 -32.24
C GLY A 70 -7.22 -4.51 -31.17
N ARG A 71 -7.12 -5.13 -29.99
CA ARG A 71 -7.92 -4.81 -28.79
C ARG A 71 -6.96 -4.36 -27.68
N ALA A 72 -7.32 -3.36 -26.89
CA ALA A 72 -6.51 -2.92 -25.75
C ALA A 72 -6.44 -4.01 -24.65
N GLU A 73 -5.29 -4.17 -23.98
CA GLU A 73 -5.19 -5.10 -22.85
C GLU A 73 -6.06 -4.65 -21.70
N ASN A 74 -6.75 -5.63 -21.11
CA ASN A 74 -7.57 -5.37 -19.95
C ASN A 74 -6.70 -5.34 -18.69
N VAL A 75 -6.93 -4.29 -17.89
CA VAL A 75 -6.33 -4.09 -16.58
C VAL A 75 -7.34 -4.55 -15.54
N TRP A 76 -6.93 -5.48 -14.69
CA TRP A 76 -7.66 -5.80 -13.46
C TRP A 76 -7.21 -4.87 -12.34
N VAL A 77 -8.17 -4.26 -11.65
CA VAL A 77 -7.96 -3.43 -10.48
C VAL A 77 -8.76 -3.96 -9.30
N ASP A 78 -8.24 -3.81 -8.09
CA ASP A 78 -9.03 -4.11 -6.89
C ASP A 78 -10.16 -3.09 -6.68
N PHE A 79 -11.07 -3.41 -5.76
CA PHE A 79 -12.21 -2.54 -5.44
C PHE A 79 -11.78 -1.13 -5.01
N THR A 80 -10.71 -1.00 -4.23
CA THR A 80 -10.23 0.29 -3.72
C THR A 80 -9.66 1.14 -4.84
N ASP A 81 -8.81 0.56 -5.69
CA ASP A 81 -8.21 1.28 -6.82
C ASP A 81 -9.22 1.55 -7.95
N SER A 82 -10.23 0.69 -8.12
CA SER A 82 -11.29 0.89 -9.12
C SER A 82 -12.09 2.19 -8.91
N SER A 83 -12.15 2.67 -7.68
CA SER A 83 -12.81 3.94 -7.33
C SER A 83 -11.90 5.16 -7.52
N ASN A 84 -10.66 5.01 -8.00
CA ASN A 84 -9.65 6.08 -8.07
C ASN A 84 -8.87 6.13 -9.40
N PHE A 85 -9.12 5.20 -10.33
CA PHE A 85 -8.35 5.05 -11.58
C PHE A 85 -8.55 6.20 -12.59
N TYR A 86 -9.56 7.05 -12.39
CA TYR A 86 -10.00 8.06 -13.37
C TYR A 86 -9.12 9.32 -13.44
N PHE A 87 -8.11 9.46 -12.59
CA PHE A 87 -7.42 10.75 -12.42
C PHE A 87 -6.17 10.98 -13.27
N LEU A 88 -5.63 9.99 -13.97
CA LEU A 88 -4.31 10.14 -14.58
C LEU A 88 -4.23 9.52 -15.97
N ARG A 89 -4.47 10.38 -16.95
CA ARG A 89 -4.34 10.11 -18.38
C ARG A 89 -3.39 11.14 -18.98
N ALA A 90 -2.44 10.70 -19.80
CA ALA A 90 -1.54 11.60 -20.51
C ALA A 90 -2.32 12.50 -21.50
N GLU A 91 -1.91 13.76 -21.62
CA GLU A 91 -2.35 14.65 -22.70
C GLU A 91 -2.08 13.97 -24.06
N GLY A 92 -3.12 13.77 -24.87
CA GLY A 92 -2.99 13.33 -26.27
C GLY A 92 -3.24 11.85 -26.59
N GLY A 93 -3.55 10.99 -25.62
CA GLY A 93 -3.86 9.57 -25.89
C GLY A 93 -5.34 9.33 -26.25
N ASN A 94 -5.63 8.81 -27.46
CA ASN A 94 -6.99 8.47 -27.93
C ASN A 94 -7.78 7.64 -26.91
N ALA A 95 -8.98 8.12 -26.59
CA ALA A 95 -9.97 7.52 -25.72
C ALA A 95 -10.14 6.03 -26.01
N THR A 96 -9.75 5.14 -25.10
CA THR A 96 -10.64 4.01 -24.85
C THR A 96 -11.82 4.60 -24.07
N ASP A 97 -13.01 4.40 -24.63
CA ASP A 97 -14.28 4.87 -24.10
C ASP A 97 -14.40 4.50 -22.62
N VAL A 98 -14.57 5.53 -21.78
CA VAL A 98 -14.99 5.50 -20.36
C VAL A 98 -14.41 4.32 -19.54
N PRO A 99 -13.48 4.56 -18.58
CA PRO A 99 -13.16 3.51 -17.61
C PRO A 99 -14.46 3.09 -16.92
N ILE A 100 -14.88 1.83 -17.08
CA ILE A 100 -16.10 1.33 -16.46
C ILE A 100 -15.91 1.38 -14.95
N LEU A 101 -16.48 2.42 -14.36
CA LEU A 101 -16.53 2.65 -12.94
C LEU A 101 -17.39 1.54 -12.29
N THR A 102 -16.78 0.75 -11.41
CA THR A 102 -17.44 -0.34 -10.68
C THR A 102 -18.57 0.18 -9.77
N ASN A 103 -18.49 1.44 -9.34
CA ASN A 103 -19.47 2.10 -8.47
C ASN A 103 -20.63 2.77 -9.22
N THR A 104 -20.71 2.68 -10.56
CA THR A 104 -21.77 3.35 -11.34
C THR A 104 -22.78 2.38 -11.98
N TRP A 105 -22.54 1.06 -11.94
CA TRP A 105 -23.42 0.07 -12.58
C TRP A 105 -23.77 -1.09 -11.63
N ALA A 106 -25.04 -1.48 -11.64
CA ALA A 106 -25.50 -2.68 -10.95
C ALA A 106 -25.02 -3.92 -11.69
N TYR A 107 -24.00 -4.60 -11.15
CA TYR A 107 -23.58 -5.90 -11.64
C TYR A 107 -24.52 -7.00 -11.12
N PRO A 108 -24.74 -8.08 -11.89
CA PRO A 108 -25.36 -9.29 -11.36
C PRO A 108 -24.66 -9.75 -10.07
N PRO A 109 -25.39 -10.16 -9.01
CA PRO A 109 -24.79 -10.52 -7.73
C PRO A 109 -23.71 -11.60 -7.81
N ASP A 110 -23.82 -12.52 -8.77
CA ASP A 110 -22.83 -13.55 -9.06
C ASP A 110 -21.55 -12.97 -9.66
N VAL A 111 -21.64 -11.97 -10.54
CA VAL A 111 -20.47 -11.28 -11.11
C VAL A 111 -19.69 -10.55 -10.01
N MET A 112 -20.38 -9.76 -9.18
CA MET A 112 -19.73 -9.04 -8.08
C MET A 112 -19.13 -10.00 -7.04
N ARG A 113 -19.86 -11.08 -6.71
CA ARG A 113 -19.35 -12.14 -5.83
C ARG A 113 -18.06 -12.74 -6.38
N ASN A 114 -18.04 -13.11 -7.66
CA ASN A 114 -16.85 -13.68 -8.30
C ASN A 114 -15.65 -12.73 -8.22
N VAL A 115 -15.85 -11.44 -8.48
CA VAL A 115 -14.77 -10.42 -8.37
C VAL A 115 -14.23 -10.34 -6.95
N LEU A 116 -15.10 -10.36 -5.93
CA LEU A 116 -14.69 -10.32 -4.52
C LEU A 116 -13.96 -11.60 -4.10
N GLU A 117 -14.46 -12.76 -4.52
CA GLU A 117 -13.84 -14.07 -4.25
C GLU A 117 -12.45 -14.16 -4.88
N ILE A 118 -12.30 -13.68 -6.12
CA ILE A 118 -11.02 -13.60 -6.84
C ILE A 118 -10.03 -12.69 -6.09
N ASN A 119 -10.44 -11.46 -5.74
CA ASN A 119 -9.55 -10.52 -5.04
C ASN A 119 -9.07 -11.07 -3.69
N ARG A 120 -9.95 -11.79 -2.99
CA ARG A 120 -9.63 -12.47 -1.73
C ARG A 120 -8.87 -13.78 -1.91
N ALA A 121 -8.53 -14.15 -3.14
CA ALA A 121 -7.92 -15.43 -3.51
C ALA A 121 -8.67 -16.67 -2.99
N GLN A 122 -10.00 -16.59 -2.94
CA GLN A 122 -10.89 -17.71 -2.62
C GLN A 122 -11.09 -18.62 -3.84
N THR A 123 -10.86 -18.09 -5.05
CA THR A 123 -10.88 -18.81 -6.32
C THR A 123 -9.60 -18.55 -7.12
N PRO A 124 -9.18 -19.46 -8.02
CA PRO A 124 -8.01 -19.25 -8.87
C PRO A 124 -8.19 -18.07 -9.84
N PHE A 125 -7.15 -17.27 -10.02
CA PHE A 125 -7.21 -16.11 -10.91
C PHE A 125 -7.10 -16.46 -12.40
N GLY A 126 -6.33 -17.50 -12.76
CA GLY A 126 -6.06 -17.88 -14.15
C GLY A 126 -7.30 -17.96 -15.06
N PRO A 127 -8.38 -18.68 -14.66
CA PRO A 127 -9.61 -18.74 -15.46
C PRO A 127 -10.26 -17.38 -15.71
N ALA A 128 -10.19 -16.46 -14.74
CA ALA A 128 -10.69 -15.10 -14.91
C ALA A 128 -9.77 -14.29 -15.83
N ALA A 129 -8.45 -14.43 -15.68
CA ALA A 129 -7.49 -13.78 -16.56
C ALA A 129 -7.67 -14.17 -18.03
N GLU A 130 -7.89 -15.45 -18.32
CA GLU A 130 -8.17 -15.93 -19.68
C GLU A 130 -9.53 -15.45 -20.19
N ARG A 131 -10.60 -15.66 -19.40
CA ARG A 131 -11.97 -15.30 -19.79
C ARG A 131 -12.10 -13.81 -20.12
N TYR A 132 -11.43 -12.96 -19.34
CA TYR A 132 -11.51 -11.51 -19.46
C TYR A 132 -10.31 -10.90 -20.18
N ASN A 133 -9.40 -11.72 -20.75
CA ASN A 133 -8.21 -11.24 -21.47
C ASN A 133 -7.38 -10.23 -20.63
N ILE A 134 -7.14 -10.54 -19.36
CA ILE A 134 -6.40 -9.71 -18.41
C ILE A 134 -4.90 -9.96 -18.57
N HIS A 135 -4.13 -8.89 -18.78
CA HIS A 135 -2.68 -8.95 -18.87
C HIS A 135 -1.97 -8.15 -17.79
N ILE A 136 -2.69 -7.22 -17.16
CA ILE A 136 -2.15 -6.33 -16.14
C ILE A 136 -3.06 -6.43 -14.92
N VAL A 137 -2.48 -6.59 -13.74
CA VAL A 137 -3.20 -6.59 -12.47
C VAL A 137 -2.56 -5.52 -11.59
N MET A 138 -3.30 -4.46 -11.31
CA MET A 138 -2.89 -3.43 -10.36
C MET A 138 -3.67 -3.61 -9.07
N LEU A 139 -2.96 -3.74 -7.95
CA LEU A 139 -3.58 -3.92 -6.64
C LEU A 139 -2.98 -2.95 -5.65
N ARG A 140 -3.85 -2.24 -4.93
CA ARG A 140 -3.54 -1.72 -3.61
C ARG A 140 -3.57 -2.89 -2.64
N VAL A 141 -2.42 -3.28 -2.12
CA VAL A 141 -2.27 -4.35 -1.14
C VAL A 141 -2.95 -3.91 0.15
N ASP A 142 -4.01 -4.63 0.51
CA ASP A 142 -4.72 -4.50 1.78
C ASP A 142 -5.36 -5.86 2.14
N PHE A 143 -6.21 -5.90 3.17
CA PHE A 143 -6.86 -7.15 3.61
C PHE A 143 -7.76 -7.79 2.53
N ALA A 144 -8.24 -7.03 1.55
CA ALA A 144 -9.12 -7.53 0.50
C ALA A 144 -8.34 -8.10 -0.70
N SER A 145 -7.11 -7.62 -0.97
CA SER A 145 -6.32 -7.94 -2.17
C SER A 145 -5.02 -8.71 -1.88
N ILE A 146 -4.53 -8.73 -0.63
CA ILE A 146 -3.28 -9.42 -0.24
C ILE A 146 -3.25 -10.89 -0.66
N GLY A 147 -4.40 -11.56 -0.59
CA GLY A 147 -4.54 -12.96 -1.02
C GLY A 147 -4.19 -13.11 -2.49
N LEU A 148 -4.79 -12.28 -3.35
CA LEU A 148 -4.52 -12.29 -4.79
C LEU A 148 -3.07 -11.90 -5.08
N ALA A 149 -2.55 -10.84 -4.45
CA ALA A 149 -1.15 -10.44 -4.63
C ALA A 149 -0.16 -11.57 -4.31
N ARG A 150 -0.37 -12.32 -3.22
CA ARG A 150 0.44 -13.49 -2.87
C ARG A 150 0.32 -14.62 -3.89
N LYS A 151 -0.89 -14.88 -4.41
CA LYS A 151 -1.09 -15.89 -5.45
C LYS A 151 -0.38 -15.52 -6.74
N LEU A 152 -0.49 -14.27 -7.18
CA LEU A 152 0.21 -13.76 -8.36
C LEU A 152 1.73 -13.81 -8.20
N LEU A 153 2.27 -13.55 -7.01
CA LEU A 153 3.71 -13.72 -6.74
C LEU A 153 4.19 -15.16 -6.89
N SER A 154 3.34 -16.14 -6.56
CA SER A 154 3.65 -17.57 -6.68
C SER A 154 3.33 -18.16 -8.05
N ASP A 155 2.63 -17.42 -8.91
CA ASP A 155 2.17 -17.88 -10.22
C ASP A 155 3.24 -17.63 -11.29
N ALA A 156 3.60 -18.68 -12.03
CA ALA A 156 4.64 -18.62 -13.04
C ALA A 156 4.24 -17.75 -14.25
N ASP A 157 2.94 -17.53 -14.48
CA ASP A 157 2.45 -16.71 -15.58
C ASP A 157 2.49 -15.22 -15.27
N TRP A 158 2.67 -14.87 -13.99
CA TRP A 158 2.66 -13.49 -13.53
C TRP A 158 4.05 -13.03 -13.08
N ARG A 159 4.23 -11.71 -13.08
CA ARG A 159 5.45 -11.06 -12.61
C ARG A 159 5.12 -9.72 -12.01
N LEU A 160 5.56 -9.49 -10.77
CA LEU A 160 5.55 -8.16 -10.17
C LEU A 160 6.66 -7.32 -10.81
N ILE A 161 6.29 -6.18 -11.37
CA ILE A 161 7.20 -5.29 -12.11
C ILE A 161 7.25 -3.88 -11.54
N TYR A 162 6.31 -3.54 -10.66
CA TYR A 162 6.26 -2.26 -10.00
C TYR A 162 5.68 -2.40 -8.60
N LEU A 163 6.29 -1.71 -7.64
CA LEU A 163 5.88 -1.68 -6.24
C LEU A 163 6.15 -0.27 -5.69
N GLU A 164 5.12 0.40 -5.19
CA GLU A 164 5.23 1.74 -4.62
C GLU A 164 4.22 1.90 -3.47
N GLY A 165 4.71 2.06 -2.24
CA GLY A 165 3.84 2.23 -1.07
C GLY A 165 2.92 1.02 -0.87
N LEU A 166 1.62 1.23 -1.08
CA LEU A 166 0.59 0.20 -1.01
C LEU A 166 0.32 -0.48 -2.36
N HIS A 167 0.82 0.04 -3.47
CA HIS A 167 0.40 -0.39 -4.81
C HIS A 167 1.41 -1.32 -5.46
N THR A 168 0.88 -2.31 -6.18
CA THR A 168 1.61 -3.31 -6.94
C THR A 168 1.09 -3.37 -8.36
N VAL A 169 1.97 -3.64 -9.32
CA VAL A 169 1.59 -3.96 -10.70
C VAL A 169 2.19 -5.29 -11.09
N PHE A 170 1.32 -6.25 -11.38
CA PHE A 170 1.67 -7.51 -11.98
C PHE A 170 1.35 -7.48 -13.47
N VAL A 171 2.18 -8.16 -14.24
CA VAL A 171 1.95 -8.38 -15.66
C VAL A 171 2.05 -9.85 -16.01
N ARG A 172 1.26 -10.25 -17.01
CA ARG A 172 1.32 -11.59 -17.57
C ARG A 172 2.59 -11.72 -18.42
N ARG A 173 3.34 -12.81 -18.23
CA ARG A 173 4.68 -13.00 -18.83
C ARG A 173 4.67 -13.15 -20.34
N GLU A 174 3.52 -13.44 -20.94
CA GLU A 174 3.35 -13.51 -22.39
C GLU A 174 3.46 -12.14 -23.08
N LEU A 175 3.31 -11.05 -22.33
CA LEU A 175 3.42 -9.68 -22.84
C LEU A 175 4.89 -9.35 -23.16
N ALA A 176 5.24 -9.37 -24.46
CA ALA A 176 6.62 -9.32 -24.95
C ALA A 176 7.34 -8.02 -24.59
N GLU A 177 6.60 -6.91 -24.54
CA GLU A 177 7.03 -5.56 -24.18
C GLU A 177 7.56 -5.55 -22.74
N VAL A 178 6.92 -6.30 -21.86
CA VAL A 178 7.19 -6.29 -20.42
C VAL A 178 8.14 -7.41 -19.99
N ARG A 179 8.36 -8.43 -20.85
CA ARG A 179 9.34 -9.50 -20.59
C ARG A 179 10.76 -8.96 -20.32
N ARG A 180 11.10 -7.79 -20.89
CA ARG A 180 12.39 -7.12 -20.75
C ARG A 180 12.54 -6.31 -19.46
N LEU A 181 11.43 -6.01 -18.77
CA LEU A 181 11.47 -5.21 -17.55
C LEU A 181 11.94 -6.06 -16.35
N PRO A 182 12.77 -5.48 -15.47
CA PRO A 182 13.23 -6.19 -14.28
C PRO A 182 12.04 -6.49 -13.36
N ALA A 183 12.00 -7.72 -12.84
CA ALA A 183 11.04 -8.08 -11.81
C ALA A 183 11.41 -7.38 -10.49
N VAL A 184 10.40 -6.97 -9.74
CA VAL A 184 10.58 -6.55 -8.34
C VAL A 184 10.44 -7.79 -7.47
N THR A 185 11.53 -8.17 -6.81
CA THR A 185 11.62 -9.31 -5.91
C THR A 185 12.37 -8.93 -4.62
N PRO A 186 12.35 -9.76 -3.57
CA PRO A 186 13.19 -9.54 -2.40
C PRO A 186 14.68 -9.39 -2.77
N GLU A 187 15.17 -10.20 -3.70
CA GLU A 187 16.56 -10.22 -4.14
C GLU A 187 16.90 -8.96 -4.94
N SER A 188 15.99 -8.50 -5.80
CA SER A 188 16.21 -7.26 -6.57
C SER A 188 16.33 -6.05 -5.63
N LEU A 189 15.52 -5.99 -4.57
CA LEU A 189 15.59 -4.94 -3.55
C LEU A 189 16.82 -5.06 -2.64
N ALA A 190 17.37 -6.27 -2.48
CA ALA A 190 18.58 -6.51 -1.69
C ALA A 190 19.88 -6.16 -2.42
N THR A 191 19.82 -5.79 -3.70
CA THR A 191 21.01 -5.34 -4.44
C THR A 191 21.53 -3.99 -3.90
N PRO A 192 22.84 -3.71 -3.99
CA PRO A 192 23.42 -2.49 -3.45
C PRO A 192 22.72 -1.23 -3.98
N GLY A 193 22.20 -0.41 -3.06
CA GLY A 193 21.54 0.85 -3.39
C GLY A 193 20.07 0.74 -3.81
N ALA A 194 19.53 -0.46 -4.11
CA ALA A 194 18.14 -0.60 -4.53
C ALA A 194 17.16 -0.23 -3.41
N MET A 195 17.39 -0.72 -2.19
CA MET A 195 16.57 -0.37 -1.04
C MET A 195 16.68 1.13 -0.70
N ALA A 196 17.88 1.72 -0.82
CA ALA A 196 18.09 3.14 -0.60
C ALA A 196 17.36 4.01 -1.64
N ALA A 197 17.40 3.62 -2.92
CA ALA A 197 16.65 4.28 -3.99
C ALA A 197 15.13 4.15 -3.77
N TYR A 198 14.68 2.99 -3.31
CA TYR A 198 13.27 2.79 -2.98
C TYR A 198 12.82 3.67 -1.80
N ILE A 199 13.62 3.76 -0.73
CA ILE A 199 13.37 4.69 0.40
C ILE A 199 13.35 6.14 -0.09
N ALA A 200 14.30 6.56 -0.93
CA ALA A 200 14.33 7.91 -1.49
C ALA A 200 13.04 8.22 -2.26
N ARG A 201 12.59 7.29 -3.11
CA ARG A 201 11.32 7.42 -3.82
C ARG A 201 10.13 7.53 -2.87
N LEU A 202 10.05 6.67 -1.84
CA LEU A 202 8.95 6.70 -0.86
C LEU A 202 8.87 8.04 -0.09
N ARG A 203 10.00 8.72 0.14
CA ARG A 203 10.03 10.05 0.79
C ARG A 203 9.37 11.15 -0.05
N GLU A 204 9.22 10.94 -1.36
CA GLU A 204 8.63 11.92 -2.30
C GLU A 204 7.11 11.77 -2.47
N ILE A 205 6.54 10.62 -2.09
CA ILE A 205 5.15 10.27 -2.39
C ILE A 205 4.17 11.08 -1.52
N ASP A 206 4.47 11.21 -0.23
CA ASP A 206 3.55 11.77 0.75
C ASP A 206 4.29 12.63 1.77
N PRO A 207 3.72 13.78 2.19
CA PRO A 207 4.38 14.72 3.11
C PRO A 207 4.58 14.18 4.54
N VAL A 208 4.12 12.95 4.84
CA VAL A 208 4.34 12.28 6.13
C VAL A 208 5.22 11.04 5.93
N PRO A 209 6.56 11.19 5.92
CA PRO A 209 7.47 10.10 5.57
C PRO A 209 7.34 8.87 6.47
N ALA A 210 7.13 9.04 7.78
CA ALA A 210 7.00 7.92 8.72
C ALA A 210 5.83 7.00 8.33
N HIS A 211 4.71 7.59 7.91
CA HIS A 211 3.51 6.86 7.49
C HIS A 211 3.73 6.13 6.17
N THR A 212 4.40 6.76 5.20
CA THR A 212 4.74 6.12 3.91
C THR A 212 5.67 4.93 4.11
N MET A 213 6.69 5.08 4.96
CA MET A 213 7.61 3.99 5.30
C MET A 213 6.88 2.85 5.99
N TYR A 214 5.98 3.15 6.94
CA TYR A 214 5.15 2.15 7.58
C TYR A 214 4.27 1.41 6.56
N ALA A 215 3.56 2.13 5.71
CA ALA A 215 2.64 1.54 4.73
C ALA A 215 3.39 0.64 3.72
N ALA A 216 4.51 1.11 3.19
CA ALA A 216 5.36 0.30 2.32
C ALA A 216 5.96 -0.91 3.06
N GLY A 217 6.42 -0.72 4.30
CA GLY A 217 6.90 -1.82 5.15
C GLY A 217 5.82 -2.87 5.45
N TRP A 218 4.59 -2.42 5.68
CA TRP A 218 3.43 -3.30 5.83
C TRP A 218 3.15 -4.06 4.54
N THR A 219 3.17 -3.42 3.37
CA THR A 219 3.04 -4.08 2.07
C THR A 219 4.11 -5.17 1.90
N LEU A 220 5.37 -4.86 2.19
CA LEU A 220 6.45 -5.84 2.10
C LEU A 220 6.27 -7.00 3.08
N SER A 221 5.86 -6.73 4.32
CA SER A 221 5.51 -7.76 5.31
C SER A 221 4.36 -8.65 4.81
N ALA A 222 3.33 -8.02 4.26
CA ALA A 222 2.18 -8.66 3.65
C ALA A 222 2.59 -9.56 2.48
N LEU A 223 3.56 -9.18 1.65
CA LEU A 223 4.10 -10.02 0.57
C LEU A 223 5.08 -11.10 1.08
N GLY A 224 5.40 -11.14 2.39
CA GLY A 224 6.33 -12.10 3.01
C GLY A 224 7.79 -11.67 2.97
N TRP A 225 8.08 -10.44 2.55
CA TRP A 225 9.43 -9.91 2.34
C TRP A 225 9.95 -9.27 3.64
N HIS A 226 10.03 -10.07 4.70
CA HIS A 226 10.23 -9.58 6.07
C HIS A 226 11.54 -8.83 6.28
N SER A 227 12.61 -9.14 5.52
CA SER A 227 13.89 -8.43 5.69
C SER A 227 13.81 -7.00 5.18
N GLN A 228 13.27 -6.80 3.99
CA GLN A 228 13.07 -5.50 3.36
C GLN A 228 12.01 -4.69 4.12
N ALA A 229 10.96 -5.37 4.62
CA ALA A 229 9.96 -4.75 5.50
C ALA A 229 10.58 -4.16 6.78
N ILE A 230 11.52 -4.89 7.42
CA ILE A 230 12.20 -4.42 8.63
C ILE A 230 13.00 -3.14 8.38
N GLU A 231 13.62 -2.98 7.20
CA GLU A 231 14.36 -1.76 6.85
C GLU A 231 13.41 -0.56 6.77
N LEU A 232 12.28 -0.69 6.08
CA LEU A 232 11.26 0.37 6.00
C LEU A 232 10.61 0.67 7.35
N LEU A 233 10.30 -0.37 8.13
CA LEU A 233 9.71 -0.20 9.46
C LEU A 233 10.74 0.40 10.44
N HIS A 234 12.03 0.15 10.24
CA HIS A 234 13.08 0.85 10.98
C HIS A 234 13.06 2.34 10.67
N GLU A 235 13.07 2.73 9.40
CA GLU A 235 12.93 4.13 8.97
C GLU A 235 11.68 4.78 9.58
N ALA A 236 10.53 4.10 9.53
CA ALA A 236 9.28 4.58 10.14
C ALA A 236 9.45 4.88 11.64
N THR A 237 10.05 3.95 12.40
CA THR A 237 10.29 4.12 13.85
C THR A 237 11.37 5.14 14.19
N THR A 238 12.30 5.43 13.26
CA THR A 238 13.31 6.48 13.41
C THR A 238 12.69 7.86 13.18
N LEU A 239 11.80 7.97 12.20
CA LEU A 239 11.07 9.20 11.88
C LEU A 239 10.01 9.53 12.94
N ASP A 240 9.36 8.52 13.52
CA ASP A 240 8.44 8.66 14.65
C ASP A 240 8.61 7.50 15.65
N ALA A 241 9.32 7.79 16.74
CA ALA A 241 9.57 6.82 17.81
C ALA A 241 8.32 6.43 18.61
N ALA A 242 7.21 7.18 18.48
CA ALA A 242 5.92 6.91 19.10
C ALA A 242 4.90 6.26 18.15
N PHE A 243 5.36 5.82 16.97
CA PHE A 243 4.53 5.15 15.97
C PHE A 243 4.28 3.68 16.35
N PHE A 244 3.25 3.49 17.18
CA PHE A 244 2.87 2.19 17.73
C PHE A 244 2.69 1.08 16.69
N GLU A 245 1.96 1.37 15.60
CA GLU A 245 1.67 0.41 14.55
C GLU A 245 2.95 -0.06 13.83
N ALA A 246 3.91 0.84 13.61
CA ALA A 246 5.21 0.50 13.04
C ALA A 246 6.03 -0.41 13.96
N TRP A 247 6.01 -0.18 15.28
CA TRP A 247 6.68 -1.07 16.24
C TRP A 247 6.07 -2.48 16.27
N LEU A 248 4.74 -2.58 16.26
CA LEU A 248 4.06 -3.88 16.18
C LEU A 248 4.42 -4.64 14.91
N GLU A 249 4.33 -3.98 13.76
CA GLU A 249 4.59 -4.64 12.48
C GLU A 249 6.07 -5.02 12.33
N LYS A 250 6.98 -4.18 12.83
CA LYS A 250 8.43 -4.47 12.88
C LYS A 250 8.71 -5.72 13.70
N GLY A 251 8.09 -5.83 14.87
CA GLY A 251 8.19 -7.01 15.73
C GLY A 251 7.64 -8.27 15.05
N ALA A 252 6.50 -8.17 14.36
CA ALA A 252 5.93 -9.28 13.60
C ALA A 252 6.86 -9.74 12.45
N CYS A 253 7.50 -8.81 11.74
CA CYS A 253 8.49 -9.15 10.71
C CYS A 253 9.70 -9.88 11.30
N TYR A 254 10.25 -9.40 12.42
CA TYR A 254 11.34 -10.07 13.12
C TYR A 254 10.93 -11.48 13.58
N ALA A 255 9.74 -11.64 14.17
CA ALA A 255 9.25 -12.95 14.61
C ALA A 255 9.09 -13.94 13.44
N ASN A 256 8.49 -13.50 12.32
CA ASN A 256 8.35 -14.34 11.14
C ASN A 256 9.71 -14.71 10.53
N ARG A 257 10.64 -13.75 10.46
CA ARG A 257 12.01 -13.99 9.97
C ARG A 257 12.78 -14.93 10.91
N ALA A 258 12.58 -14.81 12.21
CA ALA A 258 13.14 -15.70 13.22
C ALA A 258 12.67 -17.14 13.04
N LEU A 259 11.37 -17.35 12.80
CA LEU A 259 10.81 -18.67 12.52
C LEU A 259 11.40 -19.27 11.24
N ALA A 260 11.49 -18.48 10.17
CA ALA A 260 12.03 -18.93 8.89
C ALA A 260 13.54 -19.24 8.96
N ARG A 261 14.31 -18.46 9.72
CA ARG A 261 15.79 -18.56 9.79
C ARG A 261 16.31 -19.25 11.05
N ARG A 262 15.43 -19.70 11.95
CA ARG A 262 15.78 -20.23 13.29
C ARG A 262 16.67 -19.25 14.08
N SER A 263 16.42 -17.94 13.98
CA SER A 263 17.30 -16.91 14.53
C SER A 263 16.89 -16.44 15.92
N ARG A 264 17.74 -16.72 16.92
CA ARG A 264 17.56 -16.21 18.30
C ARG A 264 17.63 -14.68 18.36
N ASP A 265 18.50 -14.08 17.56
CA ASP A 265 18.68 -12.63 17.55
C ASP A 265 17.45 -11.94 16.98
N ASP A 266 16.81 -12.49 15.95
CA ASP A 266 15.54 -11.96 15.46
C ASP A 266 14.43 -12.11 16.50
N LEU A 267 14.40 -13.19 17.32
CA LEU A 267 13.46 -13.29 18.46
C LEU A 267 13.70 -12.20 19.51
N ARG A 268 14.97 -11.89 19.82
CA ARG A 268 15.32 -10.78 20.73
C ARG A 268 14.82 -9.44 20.18
N GLN A 269 15.03 -9.19 18.88
CA GLN A 269 14.57 -7.96 18.23
C GLN A 269 13.05 -7.88 18.17
N ALA A 270 12.35 -9.00 17.94
CA ALA A 270 10.89 -9.06 18.01
C ALA A 270 10.38 -8.69 19.40
N LEU A 271 10.95 -9.30 20.45
CA LEU A 271 10.60 -8.99 21.84
C LEU A 271 10.84 -7.51 22.19
N ALA A 272 11.97 -6.94 21.75
CA ALA A 272 12.27 -5.52 21.96
C ALA A 272 11.22 -4.61 21.30
N CYS A 273 10.82 -4.92 20.05
CA CYS A 273 9.79 -4.17 19.34
C CYS A 273 8.43 -4.26 20.03
N PHE A 274 8.00 -5.46 20.44
CA PHE A 274 6.72 -5.64 21.13
C PHE A 274 6.71 -5.01 22.53
N THR A 275 7.84 -5.04 23.23
CA THR A 275 8.01 -4.33 24.51
C THR A 275 7.81 -2.83 24.31
N ARG A 276 8.46 -2.26 23.29
CA ARG A 276 8.30 -0.86 22.96
C ARG A 276 6.85 -0.50 22.59
N ALA A 277 6.18 -1.35 21.81
CA ALA A 277 4.76 -1.15 21.50
C ALA A 277 3.88 -1.19 22.75
N ALA A 278 4.12 -2.13 23.67
CA ALA A 278 3.39 -2.24 24.93
C ALA A 278 3.64 -1.04 25.88
N GLU A 279 4.85 -0.46 25.87
CA GLU A 279 5.13 0.79 26.60
C GLU A 279 4.34 1.97 26.02
N LEU A 280 4.26 2.09 24.69
CA LEU A 280 3.53 3.16 24.01
C LEU A 280 2.02 3.07 24.23
N ARG A 281 1.47 1.86 24.32
CA ARG A 281 0.04 1.62 24.62
C ARG A 281 -0.12 0.50 25.67
N PRO A 282 -0.01 0.82 26.97
CA PRO A 282 -0.06 -0.19 28.04
C PRO A 282 -1.38 -0.98 28.17
N ARG A 283 -2.47 -0.45 27.61
CA ARG A 283 -3.79 -1.10 27.60
C ARG A 283 -4.07 -1.89 26.31
N ASP A 284 -3.15 -1.89 25.36
CA ASP A 284 -3.31 -2.65 24.13
C ASP A 284 -3.02 -4.13 24.38
N ARG A 285 -4.09 -4.93 24.36
CA ARG A 285 -4.02 -6.37 24.62
C ARG A 285 -3.15 -7.10 23.59
N ARG A 286 -3.20 -6.70 22.31
CA ARG A 286 -2.46 -7.35 21.24
C ARG A 286 -0.96 -7.16 21.42
N ALA A 287 -0.51 -5.95 21.80
CA ALA A 287 0.89 -5.67 22.08
C ALA A 287 1.42 -6.51 23.25
N ALA A 288 0.65 -6.60 24.35
CA ALA A 288 1.00 -7.42 25.50
C ALA A 288 1.10 -8.92 25.14
N GLU A 289 0.12 -9.46 24.43
CA GLU A 289 0.10 -10.87 24.01
C GLU A 289 1.27 -11.22 23.08
N LEU A 290 1.63 -10.33 22.15
CA LEU A 290 2.76 -10.51 21.24
C LEU A 290 4.11 -10.45 21.97
N ARG A 291 4.27 -9.52 22.92
CA ARG A 291 5.45 -9.44 23.79
C ARG A 291 5.62 -10.73 24.60
N ASP A 292 4.56 -11.17 25.27
CA ASP A 292 4.61 -12.35 26.15
C ASP A 292 4.86 -13.62 25.33
N ARG A 293 4.31 -13.71 24.12
CA ARG A 293 4.62 -14.79 23.17
C ARG A 293 6.10 -14.77 22.79
N ALA A 294 6.62 -13.63 22.32
CA ALA A 294 8.03 -13.52 21.94
C ALA A 294 8.98 -13.84 23.11
N GLN A 295 8.61 -13.48 24.34
CA GLN A 295 9.37 -13.83 25.53
C GLN A 295 9.39 -15.35 25.79
N ARG A 296 8.24 -16.02 25.67
CA ARG A 296 8.17 -17.48 25.79
C ARG A 296 8.97 -18.18 24.69
N ASP A 297 8.83 -17.73 23.45
CA ASP A 297 9.53 -18.30 22.30
C ASP A 297 11.06 -18.14 22.45
N LEU A 298 11.53 -16.99 22.95
CA LEU A 298 12.95 -16.75 23.22
C LEU A 298 13.48 -17.57 24.40
N ALA A 299 12.64 -17.84 25.42
CA ALA A 299 13.01 -18.67 26.56
C ALA A 299 13.06 -20.16 26.20
N ALA A 300 12.29 -20.59 25.20
CA ALA A 300 12.24 -21.96 24.70
C ALA A 300 13.31 -22.28 23.63
N TRP A 301 14.11 -21.29 23.22
CA TRP A 301 15.18 -21.42 22.22
C TRP A 301 16.49 -21.90 22.85
#